data_AF-A0A2N7CG59-F1
#
_entry.id   AF-A0A2N7CG59-F1
#
_cell.length_a   1.000
_cell.length_b   1.000
_cell.length_c   1.000
_cell.angle_alpha   90.00
_cell.angle_beta   90.00
_cell.angle_gamma   90.00
#
_symmetry.space_group_name_H-M   'P 1'
#
loop_
_entity.id
_entity.type
_entity.pdbx_description
1 polymer ?
#
loop_
_entity_poly.entity_id
_entity_poly.type
_entity_poly.pdbx_seq_one_letter_code
_entity_poly.pdbx_strand_id
1 'polypeptide(L)'
;MASIHHNDKGIHFDDGRKLVFSTFKIQVFIWLVLVSTLGGFAAWAYLAPLSSAAIAPGVIIVESKRKPIQHLEGGIVEIVHVSDGDHVQKGELLISLSHTQAQASLLRLRAQWQSDLARLNRLQSELASHQEIQFDMRLLSLMSDPNVSSLLDTQSKLFSKRQSLKSGESDVLQQKVEQSKLDLQGFQQRFLAGNRSLKYLEEQVQMHQDLLVSGNTSKSRLLDLQRERSQLQGNIADLKARIGHAKRTIAEAKLELINADYTYAKTLGEEIQDLERKLNETREAMVNAQDILTRVEIRAPQSGVVVGLNVVSENAIVPPGETLMELVPQNDELIVEALVKPEDIEALRIGLDTQVRLTAYSFRKTPPIRGKLVHISADRISDQATGSSAYLARVSLDKSELEALENISLYPGMPAEVMILLEQQTPLEYLLNPLSVSAYKAMREI
;
A
#
# COMPACT_ATOMS: atom_id res chain seq x y z
N MET A 1 -87.48 -27.87 -85.99
CA MET A 1 -88.59 -27.55 -85.07
C MET A 1 -88.84 -28.79 -84.25
N ALA A 2 -88.31 -28.80 -83.03
CA ALA A 2 -87.40 -29.87 -82.61
C ALA A 2 -87.86 -30.46 -81.26
N SER A 3 -88.18 -31.74 -81.09
CA SER A 3 -87.46 -32.98 -81.46
C SER A 3 -86.08 -33.03 -80.78
N ILE A 4 -85.64 -34.02 -80.01
CA ILE A 4 -86.09 -35.39 -79.73
C ILE A 4 -85.26 -35.87 -78.50
N HIS A 5 -85.92 -36.64 -77.63
CA HIS A 5 -85.42 -37.68 -76.71
C HIS A 5 -84.18 -37.51 -75.81
N HIS A 6 -84.51 -37.56 -74.51
CA HIS A 6 -83.88 -38.45 -73.54
C HIS A 6 -83.68 -39.85 -74.15
N ASN A 7 -82.44 -40.25 -74.41
CA ASN A 7 -82.07 -41.62 -74.73
C ASN A 7 -81.14 -42.14 -73.64
N ASP A 8 -81.75 -42.86 -72.71
CA ASP A 8 -81.12 -43.93 -71.95
C ASP A 8 -80.33 -44.84 -72.89
N LYS A 9 -79.00 -44.88 -72.75
CA LYS A 9 -78.19 -46.10 -72.89
C LYS A 9 -76.93 -45.98 -72.05
N GLY A 10 -77.05 -46.26 -70.76
CA GLY A 10 -76.03 -47.11 -70.15
C GLY A 10 -76.04 -48.44 -70.90
N ILE A 11 -74.86 -48.89 -71.36
CA ILE A 11 -74.69 -50.27 -71.82
C ILE A 11 -75.03 -51.15 -70.62
N HIS A 12 -76.13 -51.89 -70.73
CA HIS A 12 -76.52 -52.89 -69.74
C HIS A 12 -75.38 -53.89 -69.57
N PHE A 13 -74.87 -53.98 -68.35
CA PHE A 13 -74.39 -55.24 -67.81
C PHE A 13 -75.14 -55.48 -66.51
N ASP A 14 -76.19 -56.27 -66.62
CA ASP A 14 -76.80 -56.99 -65.53
C ASP A 14 -75.95 -58.25 -65.30
N ASP A 15 -74.98 -58.16 -64.39
CA ASP A 15 -74.39 -59.32 -63.73
C ASP A 15 -74.13 -58.96 -62.26
N GLY A 16 -74.86 -59.64 -61.37
CA GLY A 16 -75.05 -59.25 -59.99
C GLY A 16 -73.89 -59.62 -59.08
N ARG A 17 -72.95 -58.70 -58.87
CA ARG A 17 -71.97 -58.77 -57.76
C ARG A 17 -71.84 -57.43 -57.05
N LYS A 18 -72.47 -57.30 -55.88
CA LYS A 18 -72.21 -56.19 -54.95
C LYS A 18 -70.84 -56.40 -54.29
N LEU A 19 -69.83 -55.62 -54.67
CA LEU A 19 -68.55 -55.53 -53.98
C LEU A 19 -68.65 -54.45 -52.88
N VAL A 20 -68.69 -54.86 -51.62
CA VAL A 20 -68.66 -53.95 -50.46
C VAL A 20 -67.20 -53.74 -50.06
N PHE A 21 -66.63 -52.57 -50.36
CA PHE A 21 -65.30 -52.18 -49.91
C PHE A 21 -65.35 -51.73 -48.44
N SER A 22 -64.74 -52.50 -47.53
CA SER A 22 -64.54 -52.10 -46.14
C SER A 22 -63.45 -51.02 -46.05
N THR A 23 -63.84 -49.77 -45.81
CA THR A 23 -62.95 -48.58 -45.70
C THR A 23 -62.14 -48.53 -44.40
N PHE A 24 -62.51 -49.35 -43.40
CA PHE A 24 -61.89 -49.35 -42.07
C PHE A 24 -60.40 -49.71 -42.11
N LYS A 25 -59.99 -50.69 -42.94
CA LYS A 25 -58.58 -51.09 -43.05
C LYS A 25 -57.71 -49.99 -43.68
N ILE A 26 -58.27 -49.21 -44.61
CA ILE A 26 -57.56 -48.12 -45.28
C ILE A 26 -57.38 -46.94 -44.33
N GLN A 27 -58.41 -46.60 -43.53
CA GLN A 27 -58.31 -45.56 -42.51
C GLN A 27 -57.29 -45.89 -41.42
N VAL A 28 -57.26 -47.14 -40.94
CA VAL A 28 -56.25 -47.58 -39.96
C VAL A 28 -54.84 -47.50 -40.55
N PHE A 29 -54.66 -47.90 -41.81
CA PHE A 29 -53.36 -47.79 -42.48
C PHE A 29 -52.90 -46.33 -42.63
N ILE A 30 -53.80 -45.42 -43.02
CA ILE A 30 -53.49 -43.98 -43.14
C ILE A 30 -53.11 -43.39 -41.78
N TRP A 31 -53.87 -43.69 -40.72
CA TRP A 31 -53.57 -43.22 -39.37
C TRP A 31 -52.23 -43.77 -38.85
N LEU A 32 -51.91 -45.03 -39.15
CA LEU A 32 -50.65 -45.65 -38.75
C LEU A 32 -49.45 -45.03 -39.49
N VAL A 33 -49.58 -44.77 -40.80
CA VAL A 33 -48.57 -44.04 -41.58
C VAL A 33 -48.39 -42.62 -41.07
N LEU A 34 -49.48 -41.92 -40.73
CA LEU A 34 -49.43 -40.55 -40.23
C LEU A 34 -48.79 -40.48 -38.84
N VAL A 35 -49.15 -41.36 -37.92
CA VAL A 35 -48.54 -41.43 -36.59
C VAL A 35 -47.06 -41.85 -36.69
N SER A 36 -46.73 -42.77 -37.59
CA SER A 36 -45.33 -43.19 -37.80
C SER A 36 -44.48 -42.09 -38.41
N THR A 37 -44.98 -41.34 -39.39
CA THR A 37 -44.23 -40.25 -40.03
C THR A 37 -44.15 -39.02 -39.13
N LEU A 38 -45.26 -38.59 -38.54
CA LEU A 38 -45.28 -37.45 -37.61
C LEU A 38 -44.54 -37.77 -36.31
N GLY A 39 -44.73 -38.97 -35.75
CA GLY A 39 -44.05 -39.44 -34.55
C GLY A 39 -42.56 -39.68 -34.80
N GLY A 40 -42.18 -40.24 -35.95
CA GLY A 40 -40.79 -40.40 -36.37
C GLY A 40 -40.09 -39.06 -36.60
N PHE A 41 -40.77 -38.09 -37.23
CA PHE A 41 -40.26 -36.74 -37.42
C PHE A 41 -40.15 -35.96 -36.11
N ALA A 42 -41.13 -36.07 -35.21
CA ALA A 42 -41.09 -35.42 -33.90
C ALA A 42 -39.99 -36.03 -33.01
N ALA A 43 -39.82 -37.35 -33.02
CA ALA A 43 -38.71 -38.02 -32.33
C ALA A 43 -37.36 -37.58 -32.92
N TRP A 44 -37.23 -37.53 -34.24
CA TRP A 44 -36.00 -37.02 -34.87
C TRP A 44 -35.74 -35.54 -34.54
N ALA A 45 -36.76 -34.68 -34.58
CA ALA A 45 -36.65 -33.27 -34.27
C ALA A 45 -36.32 -32.98 -32.80
N TYR A 46 -36.61 -33.92 -31.90
CA TYR A 46 -36.24 -33.84 -30.48
C TYR A 46 -34.86 -34.45 -30.18
N LEU A 47 -34.44 -35.50 -30.90
CA LEU A 47 -33.19 -36.21 -30.63
C LEU A 47 -32.00 -35.77 -31.49
N ALA A 48 -32.21 -35.06 -32.60
CA ALA A 48 -31.13 -34.63 -33.49
C ALA A 48 -30.50 -33.31 -33.00
N PRO A 49 -29.25 -33.32 -32.51
CA PRO A 49 -28.54 -32.08 -32.18
C PRO A 49 -28.15 -31.34 -33.48
N LEU A 50 -28.55 -30.08 -33.59
CA LEU A 50 -28.10 -29.17 -34.65
C LEU A 50 -26.96 -28.32 -34.10
N SER A 51 -25.80 -28.37 -34.77
CA SER A 51 -24.67 -27.49 -34.44
C SER A 51 -24.93 -26.08 -34.98
N SER A 52 -25.05 -25.09 -34.09
CA SER A 52 -25.18 -23.68 -34.46
C SER A 52 -23.85 -22.96 -34.30
N ALA A 53 -23.58 -21.96 -35.15
CA ALA A 53 -22.38 -21.15 -35.06
C ALA A 53 -22.68 -19.68 -35.39
N ALA A 54 -22.17 -18.78 -34.56
CA ALA A 54 -22.18 -17.34 -34.84
C ALA A 54 -20.97 -16.99 -35.72
N ILE A 55 -21.22 -16.42 -36.89
CA ILE A 55 -20.16 -16.05 -37.84
C ILE A 55 -19.89 -14.55 -37.72
N ALA A 56 -18.65 -14.20 -37.42
CA ALA A 56 -18.22 -12.82 -37.23
C ALA A 56 -16.96 -12.52 -38.07
N PRO A 57 -16.96 -11.44 -38.87
CA PRO A 57 -15.73 -10.97 -39.49
C PRO A 57 -14.78 -10.43 -38.41
N GLY A 58 -13.49 -10.69 -38.55
CA GLY A 58 -12.49 -10.25 -37.60
C GLY A 58 -11.15 -9.92 -38.22
N VAL A 59 -10.25 -9.40 -37.39
CA VAL A 59 -8.90 -9.01 -37.76
C VAL A 59 -7.94 -9.52 -36.69
N ILE A 60 -6.78 -10.01 -37.13
CA ILE A 60 -5.73 -10.44 -36.20
C ILE A 60 -5.09 -9.20 -35.58
N ILE A 61 -5.04 -9.15 -34.25
CA ILE A 61 -4.37 -8.11 -33.49
C ILE A 61 -3.37 -8.72 -32.52
N VAL A 62 -2.45 -7.88 -32.09
CA VAL A 62 -1.55 -8.20 -30.98
C VAL A 62 -2.34 -8.05 -29.69
N GLU A 63 -2.35 -9.07 -28.82
CA GLU A 63 -3.09 -8.98 -27.55
C GLU A 63 -2.55 -7.84 -26.67
N SER A 64 -1.23 -7.70 -26.63
CA SER A 64 -0.59 -6.69 -25.79
C SER A 64 -0.77 -5.29 -26.37
N LYS A 65 -1.21 -4.39 -25.50
CA LYS A 65 -1.13 -2.97 -25.74
C LYS A 65 0.30 -2.49 -25.53
N ARG A 66 0.69 -1.47 -26.28
CA ARG A 66 1.95 -0.74 -26.08
C ARG A 66 2.01 -0.27 -24.62
N LYS A 67 3.14 -0.50 -23.96
CA LYS A 67 3.31 -0.10 -22.56
C LYS A 67 4.12 1.20 -22.49
N PRO A 68 3.53 2.31 -21.99
CA PRO A 68 4.26 3.55 -21.87
C PRO A 68 5.32 3.41 -20.76
N ILE A 69 6.53 3.86 -21.06
CA ILE A 69 7.62 4.03 -20.11
C ILE A 69 7.60 5.50 -19.69
N GLN A 70 7.21 5.73 -18.44
CA GLN A 70 7.10 7.05 -17.84
C GLN A 70 8.07 7.18 -16.67
N HIS A 71 8.48 8.40 -16.37
CA HIS A 71 9.30 8.67 -15.19
C HIS A 71 8.56 9.59 -14.21
N LEU A 72 8.44 9.16 -12.96
CA LEU A 72 7.62 9.81 -11.95
C LEU A 72 8.16 11.19 -11.57
N GLU A 73 9.47 11.30 -11.32
CA GLU A 73 10.09 12.53 -10.81
C GLU A 73 10.52 13.51 -11.91
N GLY A 74 10.81 13.01 -13.11
CA GLY A 74 11.46 13.80 -14.16
C GLY A 74 12.95 14.05 -13.86
N GLY A 75 13.61 14.83 -14.70
CA GLY A 75 15.02 15.15 -14.52
C GLY A 75 15.70 15.66 -15.78
N ILE A 76 17.03 15.78 -15.71
CA ILE A 76 17.87 16.13 -16.86
C ILE A 76 18.42 14.82 -17.43
N VAL A 77 18.22 14.57 -18.72
CA VAL A 77 18.78 13.41 -19.40
C VAL A 77 20.28 13.54 -19.51
N GLU A 78 21.00 12.55 -18.99
CA GLU A 78 22.45 12.44 -19.14
C GLU A 78 22.77 11.69 -20.43
N ILE A 79 22.24 10.48 -20.60
CA ILE A 79 22.48 9.63 -21.77
C ILE A 79 21.20 8.85 -22.14
N VAL A 80 20.92 8.76 -23.44
CA VAL A 80 19.92 7.85 -24.01
C VAL A 80 20.65 6.66 -24.62
N HIS A 81 20.36 5.44 -24.15
CA HIS A 81 21.08 4.22 -24.55
C HIS A 81 20.42 3.46 -25.71
N VAL A 82 19.22 3.88 -26.12
CA VAL A 82 18.39 3.18 -27.10
C VAL A 82 17.86 4.13 -28.17
N SER A 83 17.59 3.59 -29.36
CA SER A 83 16.98 4.29 -30.48
C SER A 83 15.59 3.72 -30.80
N ASP A 84 14.80 4.47 -31.56
CA ASP A 84 13.49 4.01 -32.03
C ASP A 84 13.64 2.78 -32.95
N GLY A 85 12.92 1.70 -32.65
CA GLY A 85 13.03 0.41 -33.34
C GLY A 85 14.02 -0.57 -32.72
N ASP A 86 14.77 -0.19 -31.68
CA ASP A 86 15.71 -1.11 -31.02
C ASP A 86 15.00 -2.20 -30.21
N HIS A 87 15.60 -3.39 -30.22
CA HIS A 87 15.19 -4.52 -29.41
C HIS A 87 15.87 -4.46 -28.03
N VAL A 88 15.06 -4.43 -26.98
CA VAL A 88 15.55 -4.38 -25.60
C VAL A 88 15.08 -5.58 -24.79
N GLN A 89 15.91 -6.00 -23.83
CA GLN A 89 15.61 -7.06 -22.88
C GLN A 89 15.08 -6.49 -21.56
N LYS A 90 14.32 -7.31 -20.82
CA LYS A 90 13.91 -6.96 -19.46
C LYS A 90 15.12 -6.59 -18.58
N GLY A 91 15.08 -5.40 -17.98
CA GLY A 91 16.11 -4.86 -17.10
C GLY A 91 17.22 -4.07 -17.81
N GLU A 92 17.19 -4.04 -19.15
CA GLU A 92 18.13 -3.26 -19.96
C GLU A 92 17.96 -1.77 -19.69
N LEU A 93 19.08 -1.05 -19.64
CA LEU A 93 19.12 0.39 -19.38
C LEU A 93 18.69 1.15 -20.63
N LEU A 94 17.67 2.00 -20.51
CA LEU A 94 17.08 2.75 -21.61
C LEU A 94 17.58 4.19 -21.60
N ILE A 95 17.43 4.86 -20.46
CA ILE A 95 17.80 6.27 -20.27
C ILE A 95 18.46 6.41 -18.89
N SER A 96 19.55 7.16 -18.85
CA SER A 96 20.19 7.63 -17.62
C SER A 96 19.89 9.12 -17.45
N LEU A 97 19.30 9.49 -16.32
CA LEU A 97 19.13 10.87 -15.90
C LEU A 97 20.32 11.32 -15.03
N SER A 98 20.44 12.61 -14.76
CA SER A 98 21.52 13.12 -13.90
C SER A 98 21.30 12.73 -12.43
N HIS A 99 22.28 12.04 -11.85
CA HIS A 99 22.25 11.61 -10.44
C HIS A 99 22.48 12.76 -9.44
N THR A 100 23.00 13.91 -9.89
CA THR A 100 23.54 14.97 -9.03
C THR A 100 22.56 15.43 -7.94
N GLN A 101 21.32 15.75 -8.31
CA GLN A 101 20.32 16.27 -7.38
C GLN A 101 19.81 15.20 -6.41
N ALA A 102 19.52 14.00 -6.92
CA ALA A 102 19.05 12.87 -6.11
C ALA A 102 20.13 12.43 -5.11
N GLN A 103 21.38 12.34 -5.56
CA GLN A 103 22.52 11.96 -4.72
C GLN A 103 22.80 13.03 -3.66
N ALA A 104 22.79 14.32 -4.01
CA ALA A 104 22.97 15.39 -3.03
C ALA A 104 21.87 15.39 -1.96
N SER A 105 20.62 15.13 -2.34
CA SER A 105 19.50 15.00 -1.41
C SER A 105 19.70 13.84 -0.43
N LEU A 106 20.08 12.65 -0.93
CA LEU A 106 20.35 11.49 -0.10
C LEU A 106 21.55 11.72 0.84
N LEU A 107 22.64 12.31 0.35
CA LEU A 107 23.83 12.61 1.16
C LEU A 107 23.50 13.60 2.29
N ARG A 108 22.68 14.63 2.01
CA ARG A 108 22.20 15.56 3.04
C ARG A 108 21.41 14.87 4.13
N LEU A 109 20.47 14.00 3.76
CA LEU A 109 19.67 13.22 4.71
C LEU A 109 20.55 12.26 5.53
N ARG A 110 21.54 11.63 4.90
CA ARG A 110 22.49 10.75 5.57
C ARG A 110 23.34 11.50 6.61
N ALA A 111 23.85 12.68 6.26
CA ALA A 111 24.59 13.54 7.18
C ALA A 111 23.73 13.98 8.38
N GLN A 112 22.46 14.35 8.12
CA GLN A 112 21.50 14.67 9.17
C GLN A 112 21.28 13.48 10.11
N TRP A 113 21.02 12.29 9.54
CA TRP A 113 20.83 11.06 10.31
C TRP A 113 22.05 10.72 11.17
N GLN A 114 23.27 10.86 10.62
CA GLN A 114 24.51 10.63 11.37
C GLN A 114 24.65 11.60 12.55
N SER A 115 24.40 12.89 12.32
CA SER A 115 24.42 13.92 13.35
C SER A 115 23.44 13.63 14.48
N ASP A 116 22.19 13.34 14.12
CA ASP A 116 21.14 13.06 15.11
C ASP A 116 21.41 11.74 15.86
N LEU A 117 21.94 10.71 15.20
CA LEU A 117 22.29 9.45 15.86
C LEU A 117 23.45 9.63 16.84
N ALA A 118 24.47 10.41 16.48
CA ALA A 118 25.58 10.71 17.37
C ALA A 118 25.11 11.49 18.61
N ARG A 119 24.20 12.46 18.41
CA ARG A 119 23.55 13.19 19.51
C ARG A 119 22.72 12.26 20.39
N LEU A 120 21.97 11.31 19.80
CA LEU A 120 21.15 10.35 20.55
C LEU A 120 22.03 9.50 21.47
N ASN A 121 23.10 8.92 20.91
CA ASN A 121 24.04 8.09 21.66
C ASN A 121 24.65 8.86 22.85
N ARG A 122 24.98 10.15 22.66
CA ARG A 122 25.43 11.03 23.74
C ARG A 122 24.37 11.18 24.82
N LEU A 123 23.14 11.58 24.46
CA LEU A 123 22.06 11.82 25.41
C LEU A 123 21.67 10.55 26.18
N GLN A 124 21.62 9.40 25.51
CA GLN A 124 21.36 8.10 26.15
C GLN A 124 22.48 7.73 27.14
N SER A 125 23.74 8.01 26.79
CA SER A 125 24.87 7.81 27.69
C SER A 125 24.85 8.78 28.89
N GLU A 126 24.42 10.02 28.69
CA GLU A 126 24.20 11.00 29.78
C GLU A 126 23.09 10.54 30.73
N LEU A 127 21.97 10.05 30.19
CA LEU A 127 20.84 9.57 30.97
C LEU A 127 21.21 8.31 31.78
N ALA A 128 21.94 7.38 31.18
CA ALA A 128 22.45 6.18 31.84
C ALA A 128 23.64 6.44 32.78
N SER A 129 24.14 7.68 32.85
CA SER A 129 25.33 8.06 33.63
C SER A 129 26.57 7.23 33.31
N HIS A 130 26.78 6.89 32.04
CA HIS A 130 28.01 6.24 31.58
C HIS A 130 29.22 7.18 31.69
N GLN A 131 30.43 6.61 31.76
CA GLN A 131 31.67 7.40 31.75
C GLN A 131 32.06 7.88 30.35
N GLU A 132 31.63 7.17 29.31
CA GLU A 132 31.93 7.46 27.91
C GLU A 132 30.68 7.24 27.05
N ILE A 133 30.65 7.89 25.88
CA ILE A 133 29.57 7.74 24.92
C ILE A 133 29.63 6.35 24.29
N GLN A 134 28.52 5.61 24.35
CA GLN A 134 28.36 4.35 23.64
C GLN A 134 27.84 4.63 22.23
N PHE A 135 28.75 4.81 21.26
CA PHE A 135 28.35 5.05 19.87
C PHE A 135 27.87 3.77 19.18
N ASP A 136 26.80 3.90 18.38
CA ASP A 136 26.27 2.84 17.53
C ASP A 136 27.31 2.37 16.49
N MET A 137 27.40 1.05 16.27
CA MET A 137 28.29 0.42 15.31
C MET A 137 28.16 0.99 13.89
N ARG A 138 26.97 1.43 13.49
CA ARG A 138 26.72 2.04 12.18
C ARG A 138 27.52 3.33 11.99
N LEU A 139 27.74 4.11 13.04
CA LEU A 139 28.59 5.30 12.99
C LEU A 139 30.08 4.93 13.05
N LEU A 140 30.44 3.98 13.92
CA LEU A 140 31.83 3.55 14.07
C LEU A 140 32.39 2.96 12.77
N SER A 141 31.56 2.23 12.01
CA SER A 141 31.95 1.71 10.68
C SER A 141 32.30 2.80 9.66
N LEU A 142 31.86 4.05 9.90
CA LEU A 142 32.08 5.21 9.04
C LEU A 142 33.11 6.19 9.62
N MET A 143 33.82 5.82 10.68
CA MET A 143 34.80 6.70 11.35
C MET A 143 35.95 7.13 10.42
N SER A 144 36.21 6.40 9.34
CA SER A 144 37.18 6.80 8.32
C SER A 144 36.79 8.06 7.54
N ASP A 145 35.51 8.45 7.53
CA ASP A 145 35.07 9.72 6.95
C ASP A 145 35.44 10.89 7.89
N PRO A 146 36.23 11.88 7.42
CA PRO A 146 36.61 13.04 8.24
C PRO A 146 35.44 13.79 8.86
N ASN A 147 34.29 13.86 8.16
CA ASN A 147 33.11 14.55 8.66
C ASN A 147 32.50 13.80 9.85
N VAL A 148 32.43 12.47 9.76
CA VAL A 148 31.93 11.61 10.85
C VAL A 148 32.91 11.62 12.02
N SER A 149 34.22 11.51 11.77
CA SER A 149 35.22 11.59 12.85
C SER A 149 35.14 12.92 13.61
N SER A 150 35.01 14.05 12.91
CA SER A 150 34.86 15.37 13.52
C SER A 150 33.58 15.50 14.34
N LEU A 151 32.47 14.94 13.83
CA LEU A 151 31.20 14.86 14.54
C LEU A 151 31.31 14.08 15.86
N LEU A 152 31.94 12.90 15.84
CA LEU A 152 32.10 12.05 17.03
C LEU A 152 32.99 12.71 18.09
N ASP A 153 34.09 13.34 17.67
CA ASP A 153 34.95 14.13 18.56
C ASP A 153 34.19 15.31 19.19
N THR A 154 33.40 16.02 18.38
CA THR A 154 32.55 17.12 18.86
C THR A 154 31.56 16.65 19.92
N GLN A 155 30.88 15.52 19.69
CA GLN A 155 29.95 14.96 20.69
C GLN A 155 30.67 14.54 21.98
N SER A 156 31.87 13.95 21.87
CA SER A 156 32.68 13.53 23.02
C SER A 156 33.14 14.72 23.87
N LYS A 157 33.57 15.81 23.22
CA LYS A 157 33.89 17.08 23.89
C LYS A 157 32.68 17.69 24.57
N LEU A 158 31.52 17.69 23.91
CA LEU A 158 30.29 18.22 24.49
C LEU A 158 29.84 17.39 25.70
N PHE A 159 29.94 16.07 25.62
CA PHE A 159 29.59 15.15 26.71
C PHE A 159 30.42 15.41 27.97
N SER A 160 31.75 15.43 27.85
CA SER A 160 32.64 15.71 28.99
C SER A 160 32.37 17.08 29.61
N LYS A 161 32.08 18.10 28.79
CA LYS A 161 31.71 19.43 29.29
C LYS A 161 30.37 19.45 30.02
N ARG A 162 29.34 18.78 29.49
CA ARG A 162 28.03 18.68 30.15
C ARG A 162 28.12 17.90 31.46
N GLN A 163 28.88 16.80 31.49
CA GLN A 163 29.12 16.03 32.71
C GLN A 163 29.83 16.88 33.78
N SER A 164 30.85 17.66 33.39
CA SER A 164 31.57 18.56 34.30
C SER A 164 30.67 19.69 34.84
N LEU A 165 29.77 20.22 34.01
CA LEU A 165 28.80 21.24 34.43
C LEU A 165 27.80 20.67 35.43
N LYS A 166 27.26 19.47 35.14
CA LYS A 166 26.36 18.77 36.06
C LYS A 166 27.01 18.50 37.41
N SER A 167 28.22 17.93 37.41
CA SER A 167 28.94 17.64 38.66
C SER A 167 29.24 18.91 39.44
N GLY A 168 29.65 19.99 38.77
CA GLY A 168 29.90 21.28 39.41
C GLY A 168 28.66 21.88 40.08
N GLU A 169 27.49 21.78 39.46
CA GLU A 169 26.23 22.22 40.07
C GLU A 169 25.86 21.40 41.31
N SER A 170 25.99 20.06 41.24
CA SER A 170 25.79 19.17 42.39
C SER A 170 26.77 19.47 43.52
N ASP A 171 28.04 19.73 43.21
CA ASP A 171 29.09 20.02 44.18
C ASP A 171 28.79 21.31 44.97
N VAL A 172 28.29 22.36 44.30
CA VAL A 172 27.91 23.62 44.96
C VAL A 172 26.78 23.41 45.97
N LEU A 173 25.74 22.65 45.59
CA LEU A 173 24.63 22.32 46.48
C LEU A 173 25.09 21.43 47.65
N GLN A 174 26.00 20.50 47.39
CA GLN A 174 26.56 19.63 48.42
C GLN A 174 27.45 20.41 49.40
N GLN A 175 28.25 21.37 48.93
CA GLN A 175 29.01 22.29 49.79
C GLN A 175 28.08 23.13 50.69
N LYS A 176 26.95 23.63 50.16
CA LYS A 176 25.93 24.35 50.94
C LYS A 176 25.33 23.47 52.05
N VAL A 177 25.11 22.18 51.77
CA VAL A 177 24.67 21.19 52.77
C VAL A 177 25.72 20.99 53.86
N GLU A 178 26.99 20.78 53.49
CA GLU A 178 28.07 20.55 54.45
C GLU A 178 28.34 21.78 55.32
N GLN A 179 28.35 22.98 54.73
CA GLN A 179 28.47 24.24 55.49
C GLN A 179 27.35 24.38 56.52
N SER A 180 26.09 24.15 56.12
CA SER A 180 24.94 24.26 57.01
C SER A 180 24.94 23.20 58.12
N LYS A 181 25.52 22.02 57.88
CA LYS A 181 25.73 20.99 58.91
C LYS A 181 26.76 21.43 59.96
N LEU A 182 27.85 22.05 59.54
CA LEU A 182 28.86 22.60 60.47
C LEU A 182 28.27 23.70 61.35
N ASP A 183 27.47 24.60 60.76
CA ASP A 183 26.76 25.65 61.51
C ASP A 183 25.76 25.04 62.51
N LEU A 184 24.98 24.05 62.07
CA LEU A 184 24.05 23.31 62.93
C LEU A 184 24.77 22.70 64.13
N GLN A 185 25.90 22.02 63.90
CA GLN A 185 26.71 21.44 64.97
C GLN A 185 27.19 22.52 65.94
N GLY A 186 27.70 23.65 65.43
CA GLY A 186 28.15 24.79 66.25
C GLY A 186 27.03 25.36 67.12
N PHE A 187 25.84 25.59 66.57
CA PHE A 187 24.69 26.07 67.33
C PHE A 187 24.20 25.06 68.37
N GLN A 188 24.21 23.76 68.04
CA GLN A 188 23.85 22.71 68.99
C GLN A 188 24.79 22.66 70.19
N GLN A 189 26.11 22.76 69.98
CA GLN A 189 27.08 22.80 71.08
C GLN A 189 26.88 24.03 71.97
N ARG A 190 26.65 25.21 71.38
CA ARG A 190 26.35 26.43 72.14
C ARG A 190 25.03 26.32 72.92
N PHE A 191 24.00 25.71 72.33
CA PHE A 191 22.73 25.47 72.99
C PHE A 191 22.88 24.53 74.20
N LEU A 192 23.65 23.45 74.06
CA LEU A 192 23.95 22.52 75.16
C LEU A 192 24.79 23.17 76.27
N ALA A 193 25.74 24.03 75.92
CA ALA A 193 26.50 24.81 76.89
C ALA A 193 25.60 25.83 77.62
N GLY A 194 24.76 26.56 76.89
CA GLY A 194 23.80 27.52 77.44
C GLY A 194 22.83 26.87 78.43
N ASN A 195 22.28 25.70 78.11
CA ASN A 195 21.39 24.97 79.03
C ASN A 195 22.11 24.53 80.32
N ARG A 196 23.38 24.13 80.24
CA ARG A 196 24.18 23.81 81.44
C ARG A 196 24.39 25.05 82.31
N SER A 197 24.74 26.18 81.70
CA SER A 197 24.87 27.46 82.41
C SER A 197 23.56 27.92 83.04
N LEU A 198 22.43 27.73 82.33
CA LEU A 198 21.10 28.06 82.84
C LEU A 198 20.76 27.27 84.09
N LYS A 199 21.06 25.96 84.10
CA LYS A 199 20.86 25.10 85.28
C LYS A 199 21.62 25.63 86.50
N TYR A 200 22.91 25.96 86.35
CA TYR A 200 23.71 26.51 87.47
C TYR A 200 23.17 27.86 87.95
N LEU A 201 22.72 28.72 87.04
CA LEU A 201 22.16 30.01 87.39
C LEU A 201 20.79 29.88 88.09
N GLU A 202 19.98 28.90 87.69
CA GLU A 202 18.71 28.58 88.37
C GLU A 202 18.96 28.09 89.81
N GLU A 203 19.97 27.24 90.03
CA GLU A 203 20.39 26.83 91.38
C GLU A 203 20.84 28.04 92.22
N GLN A 204 21.60 28.98 91.65
CA GLN A 204 22.00 30.22 92.34
C GLN A 204 20.81 31.13 92.67
N VAL A 205 19.87 31.30 91.72
CA VAL A 205 18.65 32.08 91.96
C VAL A 205 17.85 31.48 93.11
N GLN A 206 17.68 30.15 93.15
CA GLN A 206 16.96 29.47 94.23
C GLN A 206 17.66 29.66 95.59
N MET A 207 18.98 29.48 95.65
CA MET A 207 19.74 29.69 96.86
C MET A 207 19.61 31.12 97.40
N HIS A 208 19.68 32.13 96.52
CA HIS A 208 19.48 33.53 96.92
C HIS A 208 18.02 33.84 97.28
N GLN A 209 17.05 33.16 96.68
CA GLN A 209 15.64 33.25 97.06
C GLN A 209 15.45 32.80 98.53
N ASP A 210 16.05 31.67 98.90
CA ASP A 210 15.98 31.11 100.26
C ASP A 210 16.72 32.01 101.27
N LEU A 211 17.90 32.52 100.89
CA LEU A 211 18.66 33.47 101.72
C LEU A 211 17.90 34.78 101.98
N LEU A 212 17.12 35.27 101.01
CA LEU A 212 16.31 36.48 101.16
C LEU A 212 15.21 36.30 102.21
N VAL A 213 14.57 35.13 102.26
CA VAL A 213 13.54 34.79 103.27
C VAL A 213 14.15 34.81 104.68
N SER A 214 15.37 34.31 104.82
CA SER A 214 16.11 34.33 106.09
C SER A 214 16.76 35.68 106.44
N GLY A 215 16.64 36.71 105.58
CA GLY A 215 17.21 38.05 105.79
C GLY A 215 18.69 38.20 105.45
N ASN A 216 19.33 37.18 104.87
CA ASN A 216 20.78 37.09 104.66
C ASN A 216 21.26 37.55 103.28
N THR A 217 20.41 38.16 102.46
CA THR A 217 20.80 38.73 101.16
C THR A 217 19.94 39.92 100.75
N SER A 218 20.36 40.69 99.73
CA SER A 218 19.62 41.85 99.24
C SER A 218 18.66 41.50 98.11
N LYS A 219 17.47 42.11 98.09
CA LYS A 219 16.49 41.97 96.99
C LYS A 219 17.09 42.38 95.63
N SER A 220 17.99 43.37 95.60
CA SER A 220 18.67 43.80 94.38
C SER A 220 19.48 42.66 93.76
N ARG A 221 20.24 41.90 94.57
CA ARG A 221 21.07 40.81 94.07
C ARG A 221 20.24 39.70 93.43
N LEU A 222 19.11 39.35 94.05
CA LEU A 222 18.18 38.37 93.48
C LEU A 222 17.61 38.84 92.13
N LEU A 223 17.21 40.12 92.03
CA LEU A 223 16.70 40.69 90.78
C LEU A 223 17.75 40.71 89.66
N ASP A 224 19.02 40.96 89.99
CA ASP A 224 20.11 40.89 89.02
C ASP A 224 20.31 39.46 88.47
N LEU A 225 20.30 38.45 89.34
CA LEU A 225 20.38 37.03 88.92
C LEU A 225 19.16 36.62 88.08
N GLN A 226 17.96 37.09 88.44
CA GLN A 226 16.75 36.85 87.65
C GLN A 226 16.82 37.51 86.27
N ARG A 227 17.39 38.73 86.17
CA ARG A 227 17.63 39.40 84.88
C ARG A 227 18.63 38.62 84.02
N GLU A 228 19.72 38.15 84.62
CA GLU A 228 20.73 37.33 83.95
C GLU A 228 20.12 36.00 83.45
N ARG A 229 19.27 35.37 84.26
CA ARG A 229 18.53 34.16 83.87
C ARG A 229 17.65 34.42 82.65
N SER A 230 16.86 35.49 82.67
CA SER A 230 16.00 35.87 81.54
C SER A 230 16.81 36.15 80.28
N GLN A 231 17.96 36.83 80.38
CA GLN A 231 18.85 37.08 79.26
C GLN A 231 19.41 35.77 78.67
N LEU A 232 19.85 34.84 79.53
CA LEU A 232 20.38 33.55 79.10
C LEU A 232 19.31 32.68 78.46
N GLN A 233 18.09 32.67 79.00
CA GLN A 233 16.93 32.01 78.39
C GLN A 233 16.62 32.58 77.00
N GLY A 234 16.68 33.91 76.83
CA GLY A 234 16.56 34.57 75.52
C GLY A 234 17.62 34.09 74.52
N ASN A 235 18.89 34.07 74.92
CA ASN A 235 19.99 33.58 74.07
C ASN A 235 19.81 32.10 73.67
N ILE A 236 19.31 31.25 74.58
CA ILE A 236 19.01 29.83 74.31
C ILE A 236 17.85 29.71 73.31
N ALA A 237 16.81 30.54 73.43
CA ALA A 237 15.71 30.58 72.49
C ALA A 237 16.17 30.98 71.08
N ASP A 238 17.04 31.99 70.97
CA ASP A 238 17.65 32.41 69.70
C ASP A 238 18.48 31.29 69.07
N LEU A 239 19.28 30.57 69.87
CA LEU A 239 20.04 29.41 69.39
C LEU A 239 19.12 28.29 68.89
N LYS A 240 18.01 28.04 69.60
CA LYS A 240 17.00 27.06 69.16
C LYS A 240 16.37 27.45 67.82
N ALA A 241 16.08 28.73 67.61
CA ALA A 241 15.58 29.25 66.34
C ALA A 241 16.61 29.07 65.20
N ARG A 242 17.89 29.37 65.47
CA ARG A 242 19.00 29.17 64.52
C ARG A 242 19.21 27.70 64.15
N ILE A 243 19.11 26.79 65.12
CA ILE A 243 19.11 25.33 64.87
C ILE A 243 17.97 24.94 63.92
N GLY A 244 16.76 25.46 64.16
CA GLY A 244 15.61 25.23 63.28
C GLY A 244 15.83 25.74 61.86
N HIS A 245 16.40 26.94 61.72
CA HIS A 245 16.77 27.53 60.43
C HIS A 245 17.80 26.66 59.69
N ALA A 246 18.93 26.31 60.33
CA ALA A 246 19.97 25.50 59.71
C ALA A 246 19.43 24.13 59.24
N LYS A 247 18.55 23.49 60.02
CA LYS A 247 17.89 22.24 59.61
C LYS A 247 17.02 22.41 58.36
N ARG A 248 16.26 23.51 58.25
CA ARG A 248 15.46 23.81 57.06
C ARG A 248 16.34 24.05 55.85
N THR A 249 17.40 24.85 55.98
CA THR A 249 18.35 25.11 54.88
C THR A 249 19.01 23.82 54.38
N ILE A 250 19.36 22.87 55.26
CA ILE A 250 19.86 21.55 54.87
C ILE A 250 18.80 20.77 54.08
N ALA A 251 17.54 20.78 54.54
CA ALA A 251 16.46 20.07 53.86
C ALA A 251 16.15 20.68 52.48
N GLU A 252 16.11 22.00 52.38
CA GLU A 252 15.93 22.75 51.13
C GLU A 252 17.05 22.46 50.14
N ALA A 253 18.32 22.58 50.53
CA ALA A 253 19.45 22.31 49.65
C ALA A 253 19.50 20.84 49.17
N LYS A 254 19.08 19.87 49.99
CA LYS A 254 18.93 18.47 49.57
C LYS A 254 17.81 18.27 48.55
N LEU A 255 16.68 18.95 48.74
CA LEU A 255 15.58 18.92 47.77
C LEU A 255 15.98 19.60 46.46
N GLU A 256 16.73 20.71 46.52
CA GLU A 256 17.33 21.36 45.34
C GLU A 256 18.19 20.38 44.55
N LEU A 257 19.03 19.58 45.21
CA LEU A 257 19.89 18.58 44.56
C LEU A 257 19.07 17.50 43.85
N ILE A 258 18.04 16.95 44.52
CA ILE A 258 17.13 15.95 43.90
C ILE A 258 16.37 16.54 42.71
N ASN A 259 15.89 17.79 42.85
CA ASN A 259 15.15 18.47 41.78
C ASN A 259 16.04 18.79 40.57
N ALA A 260 17.31 19.14 40.79
CA ALA A 260 18.27 19.36 39.72
C ALA A 260 18.48 18.08 38.89
N ASP A 261 18.69 16.93 39.55
CA ASP A 261 18.80 15.64 38.87
C ASP A 261 17.52 15.24 38.12
N TYR A 262 16.35 15.42 38.74
CA TYR A 262 15.07 15.13 38.10
C TYR A 262 14.84 16.01 36.86
N THR A 263 15.13 17.31 36.97
CA THR A 263 14.97 18.26 35.86
C THR A 263 15.93 17.94 34.72
N TYR A 264 17.16 17.57 35.04
CA TYR A 264 18.14 17.13 34.04
C TYR A 264 17.69 15.85 33.34
N ALA A 265 17.25 14.82 34.09
CA ALA A 265 16.75 13.58 33.48
C ALA A 265 15.50 13.80 32.63
N LYS A 266 14.58 14.66 33.08
CA LYS A 266 13.38 15.04 32.32
C LYS A 266 13.74 15.72 30.99
N THR A 267 14.61 16.72 31.02
CA THR A 267 15.02 17.45 29.80
C THR A 267 15.75 16.53 28.82
N LEU A 268 16.63 15.64 29.30
CA LEU A 268 17.24 14.61 28.47
C LEU A 268 16.20 13.67 27.85
N GLY A 269 15.21 13.21 28.61
CA GLY A 269 14.14 12.34 28.12
C GLY A 269 13.31 12.98 27.01
N GLU A 270 12.93 14.25 27.18
CA GLU A 270 12.21 15.03 26.16
C GLU A 270 13.07 15.20 24.89
N GLU A 271 14.36 15.57 25.03
CA GLU A 271 15.28 15.68 23.89
C GLU A 271 15.48 14.33 23.16
N ILE A 272 15.60 13.22 23.90
CA ILE A 272 15.73 11.87 23.33
C ILE A 272 14.49 11.51 22.53
N GLN A 273 13.30 11.70 23.09
CA GLN A 273 12.05 11.37 22.40
C GLN A 273 11.89 12.14 21.08
N ASP A 274 12.22 13.44 21.10
CA ASP A 274 12.18 14.26 19.89
C ASP A 274 13.21 13.82 18.84
N LEU A 275 14.39 13.39 19.28
CA LEU A 275 15.45 12.95 18.40
C LEU A 275 15.18 11.58 17.79
N GLU A 276 14.60 10.65 18.56
CA GLU A 276 14.15 9.35 18.05
C GLU A 276 13.07 9.51 16.98
N ARG A 277 12.12 10.43 17.19
CA ARG A 277 11.12 10.78 16.18
C ARG A 277 11.78 11.30 14.91
N LYS A 278 12.69 12.28 15.02
CA LYS A 278 13.44 12.84 13.87
C LYS A 278 14.29 11.79 13.15
N LEU A 279 14.89 10.86 13.89
CA LEU A 279 15.68 9.77 13.30
C LEU A 279 14.82 8.81 12.48
N ASN A 280 13.61 8.51 12.94
CA ASN A 280 12.67 7.69 12.19
C ASN A 280 12.18 8.44 10.95
N GLU A 281 11.77 9.71 11.08
CA GLU A 281 11.38 10.56 9.95
C GLU A 281 12.50 10.66 8.89
N THR A 282 13.74 10.88 9.33
CA THR A 282 14.91 10.99 8.44
C THR A 282 15.23 9.64 7.79
N ARG A 283 15.09 8.52 8.50
CA ARG A 283 15.30 7.18 7.94
C ARG A 283 14.31 6.88 6.82
N GLU A 284 13.03 7.16 7.03
CA GLU A 284 12.00 6.99 5.98
C GLU A 284 12.27 7.91 4.79
N ALA A 285 12.66 9.16 5.04
CA ALA A 285 13.06 10.09 3.98
C ALA A 285 14.28 9.60 3.19
N MET A 286 15.26 8.96 3.85
CA MET A 286 16.42 8.36 3.19
C MET A 286 16.03 7.18 2.30
N VAL A 287 15.08 6.33 2.73
CA VAL A 287 14.57 5.22 1.92
C VAL A 287 13.94 5.77 0.64
N ASN A 288 13.10 6.79 0.76
CA ASN A 288 12.49 7.45 -0.39
C ASN A 288 13.56 8.11 -1.30
N ALA A 289 14.51 8.86 -0.74
CA ALA A 289 15.57 9.48 -1.52
C ALA A 289 16.47 8.46 -2.23
N GLN A 290 16.72 7.31 -1.62
CA GLN A 290 17.45 6.21 -2.24
C GLN A 290 16.67 5.59 -3.40
N ASP A 291 15.36 5.42 -3.24
CA ASP A 291 14.45 4.92 -4.27
C ASP A 291 14.37 5.88 -5.47
N ILE A 292 14.27 7.19 -5.22
CA ILE A 292 14.40 8.23 -6.25
C ILE A 292 15.75 8.13 -6.96
N LEU A 293 16.85 8.00 -6.21
CA LEU A 293 18.20 7.86 -6.80
C LEU A 293 18.31 6.62 -7.70
N THR A 294 17.66 5.51 -7.34
CA THR A 294 17.62 4.32 -8.21
C THR A 294 16.80 4.52 -9.47
N ARG A 295 15.74 5.34 -9.42
CA ARG A 295 14.89 5.65 -10.59
C ARG A 295 15.51 6.63 -11.59
N VAL A 296 16.66 7.20 -11.27
CA VAL A 296 17.47 7.98 -12.22
C VAL A 296 17.93 7.10 -13.39
N GLU A 297 18.10 5.79 -13.16
CA GLU A 297 18.29 4.79 -14.21
C GLU A 297 16.95 4.19 -14.65
N ILE A 298 16.52 4.50 -15.86
CA ILE A 298 15.26 4.02 -16.42
C ILE A 298 15.53 2.74 -17.19
N ARG A 299 14.95 1.63 -16.71
CA ARG A 299 15.17 0.29 -17.26
C ARG A 299 13.90 -0.30 -17.86
N ALA A 300 14.05 -1.19 -18.83
CA ALA A 300 12.93 -1.86 -19.48
C ALA A 300 12.21 -2.83 -18.52
N PRO A 301 10.90 -2.71 -18.30
CA PRO A 301 10.16 -3.62 -17.40
C PRO A 301 9.96 -5.03 -17.98
N GLN A 302 10.10 -5.18 -19.30
CA GLN A 302 9.97 -6.44 -20.05
C GLN A 302 10.79 -6.33 -21.35
N SER A 303 10.96 -7.43 -22.07
CA SER A 303 11.61 -7.41 -23.39
C SER A 303 10.63 -6.95 -24.48
N GLY A 304 11.11 -6.20 -25.47
CA GLY A 304 10.28 -5.67 -26.55
C GLY A 304 11.03 -4.75 -27.50
N VAL A 305 10.30 -4.10 -28.39
CA VAL A 305 10.78 -3.08 -29.32
C VAL A 305 10.42 -1.70 -28.79
N VAL A 306 11.39 -0.79 -28.78
CA VAL A 306 11.19 0.61 -28.41
C VAL A 306 10.48 1.34 -29.55
N VAL A 307 9.40 2.07 -29.23
CA VAL A 307 8.62 2.86 -30.19
C VAL A 307 8.26 4.21 -29.59
N GLY A 308 8.32 5.28 -30.38
CA GLY A 308 7.89 6.60 -29.97
C GLY A 308 8.83 7.24 -28.94
N LEU A 309 10.15 7.14 -29.17
CA LEU A 309 11.15 7.82 -28.36
C LEU A 309 10.97 9.34 -28.44
N ASN A 310 10.46 9.93 -27.35
CA ASN A 310 10.19 11.37 -27.26
C ASN A 310 11.40 12.19 -26.82
N VAL A 311 12.43 11.52 -26.28
CA VAL A 311 13.63 12.19 -25.75
C VAL A 311 14.86 11.76 -26.52
N VAL A 312 15.32 12.65 -27.41
CA VAL A 312 16.37 12.33 -28.40
C VAL A 312 17.70 13.02 -28.08
N SER A 313 17.70 14.09 -27.28
CA SER A 313 18.89 14.90 -27.01
C SER A 313 19.41 14.76 -25.59
N GLU A 314 20.73 14.59 -25.46
CA GLU A 314 21.45 14.77 -24.19
C GLU A 314 21.16 16.16 -23.60
N ASN A 315 21.10 16.26 -22.27
CA ASN A 315 20.71 17.46 -21.52
C ASN A 315 19.26 17.95 -21.74
N ALA A 316 18.39 17.15 -22.35
CA ALA A 316 16.95 17.44 -22.36
C ALA A 316 16.37 17.39 -20.94
N ILE A 317 15.37 18.25 -20.69
CA ILE A 317 14.64 18.27 -19.43
C ILE A 317 13.34 17.49 -19.61
N VAL A 318 13.11 16.52 -18.74
CA VAL A 318 11.92 15.68 -18.69
C VAL A 318 11.04 16.11 -17.51
N PRO A 319 9.82 16.63 -17.74
CA PRO A 319 8.85 16.84 -16.68
C PRO A 319 8.42 15.56 -15.93
N PRO A 320 7.98 15.70 -14.66
CA PRO A 320 7.39 14.60 -13.91
C PRO A 320 6.18 13.97 -14.63
N GLY A 321 6.15 12.65 -14.73
CA GLY A 321 5.07 11.87 -15.35
C GLY A 321 5.09 11.83 -16.88
N GLU A 322 6.11 12.38 -17.52
CA GLU A 322 6.22 12.36 -18.99
C GLU A 322 6.44 10.94 -19.53
N THR A 323 5.82 10.64 -20.67
CA THR A 323 6.06 9.40 -21.42
C THR A 323 7.28 9.55 -22.29
N LEU A 324 8.31 8.77 -21.99
CA LEU A 324 9.62 8.83 -22.65
C LEU A 324 9.65 8.02 -23.94
N MET A 325 9.03 6.84 -23.89
CA MET A 325 8.90 5.89 -25.00
C MET A 325 7.81 4.87 -24.69
N GLU A 326 7.40 4.10 -25.68
CA GLU A 326 6.54 2.93 -25.52
C GLU A 326 7.31 1.65 -25.83
N LEU A 327 6.99 0.58 -25.12
CA LEU A 327 7.56 -0.72 -25.38
C LEU A 327 6.49 -1.67 -25.94
N VAL A 328 6.77 -2.23 -27.11
CA VAL A 328 5.94 -3.25 -27.77
C VAL A 328 6.57 -4.63 -27.54
N PRO A 329 5.95 -5.53 -26.78
CA PRO A 329 6.52 -6.85 -26.56
C PRO A 329 6.65 -7.66 -27.87
N GLN A 330 7.69 -8.48 -27.99
CA GLN A 330 7.91 -9.29 -29.21
C GLN A 330 7.22 -10.64 -29.19
N ASN A 331 6.94 -11.20 -28.02
CA ASN A 331 6.34 -12.53 -27.85
C ASN A 331 4.85 -12.43 -27.53
N ASP A 332 4.15 -11.59 -28.29
CA ASP A 332 2.74 -11.38 -28.05
C ASP A 332 1.90 -12.46 -28.71
N GLU A 333 0.92 -12.95 -27.97
CA GLU A 333 -0.07 -13.85 -28.51
C GLU A 333 -0.93 -13.08 -29.52
N LEU A 334 -1.03 -13.63 -30.73
CA LEU A 334 -1.92 -13.12 -31.74
C LEU A 334 -3.33 -13.62 -31.42
N ILE A 335 -4.24 -12.67 -31.25
CA ILE A 335 -5.65 -12.94 -31.01
C ILE A 335 -6.46 -12.36 -32.17
N VAL A 336 -7.63 -12.92 -32.42
CA VAL A 336 -8.55 -12.40 -33.44
C VAL A 336 -9.61 -11.56 -32.77
N GLU A 337 -9.70 -10.30 -33.18
CA GLU A 337 -10.78 -9.40 -32.79
C GLU A 337 -11.89 -9.48 -33.84
N ALA A 338 -13.04 -10.03 -33.45
CA ALA A 338 -14.18 -10.26 -34.32
C ALA A 338 -15.38 -9.40 -33.91
N LEU A 339 -16.08 -8.87 -34.90
CA LEU A 339 -17.27 -8.05 -34.72
C LEU A 339 -18.52 -8.93 -34.80
N VAL A 340 -19.09 -9.25 -33.65
CA VAL A 340 -20.27 -10.11 -33.54
C VAL A 340 -21.54 -9.29 -33.62
N LYS A 341 -22.55 -9.83 -34.33
CA LYS A 341 -23.85 -9.20 -34.47
C LYS A 341 -24.60 -9.18 -33.14
N PRO A 342 -25.39 -8.14 -32.85
CA PRO A 342 -26.18 -8.06 -31.62
C PRO A 342 -27.18 -9.20 -31.45
N GLU A 343 -27.63 -9.81 -32.55
CA GLU A 343 -28.56 -10.94 -32.55
C GLU A 343 -27.97 -12.19 -31.88
N ASP A 344 -26.64 -12.37 -31.97
CA ASP A 344 -25.96 -13.57 -31.50
C ASP A 344 -25.42 -13.44 -30.06
N ILE A 345 -25.48 -12.25 -29.44
CA ILE A 345 -24.84 -11.96 -28.14
C ILE A 345 -25.39 -12.81 -26.99
N GLU A 346 -26.69 -13.13 -27.01
CA GLU A 346 -27.35 -13.89 -25.95
C GLU A 346 -26.78 -15.31 -25.82
N ALA A 347 -26.35 -15.90 -26.93
CA ALA A 347 -25.82 -17.26 -27.00
C ALA A 347 -24.31 -17.35 -26.73
N LEU A 348 -23.59 -16.22 -26.70
CA LEU A 348 -22.14 -16.21 -26.51
C LEU A 348 -21.74 -16.28 -25.04
N ARG A 349 -20.80 -17.16 -24.73
CA ARG A 349 -20.17 -17.27 -23.39
C ARG A 349 -18.66 -17.36 -23.53
N ILE A 350 -17.94 -16.76 -22.59
CA ILE A 350 -16.47 -16.89 -22.53
C ILE A 350 -16.12 -18.37 -22.35
N GLY A 351 -15.15 -18.85 -23.12
CA GLY A 351 -14.69 -20.23 -23.12
C GLY A 351 -15.29 -21.13 -24.21
N LEU A 352 -16.25 -20.64 -25.01
CA LEU A 352 -16.76 -21.38 -26.16
C LEU A 352 -15.66 -21.69 -27.17
N ASP A 353 -15.72 -22.88 -27.76
CA ASP A 353 -14.82 -23.29 -28.84
C ASP A 353 -15.14 -22.48 -30.11
N THR A 354 -14.09 -22.10 -30.82
CA THR A 354 -14.18 -21.28 -32.02
C THR A 354 -13.34 -21.90 -33.12
N GLN A 355 -13.71 -21.60 -34.35
CA GLN A 355 -12.97 -21.95 -35.55
C GLN A 355 -12.66 -20.66 -36.30
N VAL A 356 -11.38 -20.31 -36.37
CA VAL A 356 -10.89 -19.13 -37.05
C VAL A 356 -10.42 -19.52 -38.44
N ARG A 357 -11.04 -18.91 -39.45
CA ARG A 357 -10.65 -19.05 -40.84
C ARG A 357 -9.84 -17.83 -41.28
N LEU A 358 -8.62 -18.06 -41.75
CA LEU A 358 -7.79 -17.01 -42.33
C LEU A 358 -8.25 -16.72 -43.76
N THR A 359 -8.98 -15.63 -43.96
CA THR A 359 -9.54 -15.28 -45.29
C THR A 359 -8.48 -14.82 -46.27
N ALA A 360 -7.30 -14.42 -45.78
CA ALA A 360 -6.12 -14.11 -46.58
C ALA A 360 -5.50 -15.33 -47.28
N TYR A 361 -5.79 -16.56 -46.82
CA TYR A 361 -5.25 -17.80 -47.38
C TYR A 361 -6.33 -18.64 -48.08
N SER A 362 -5.92 -19.52 -49.01
CA SER A 362 -6.85 -20.33 -49.78
C SER A 362 -7.59 -21.36 -48.92
N PHE A 363 -8.92 -21.34 -48.98
CA PHE A 363 -9.83 -22.24 -48.25
C PHE A 363 -9.59 -23.74 -48.53
N ARG A 364 -8.95 -24.08 -49.65
CA ARG A 364 -8.68 -25.48 -50.03
C ARG A 364 -7.42 -26.04 -49.39
N LYS A 365 -6.50 -25.17 -48.99
CA LYS A 365 -5.18 -25.54 -48.46
C LYS A 365 -5.01 -25.24 -46.97
N THR A 366 -5.87 -24.38 -46.42
CA THR A 366 -5.79 -23.93 -45.03
C THR A 366 -7.05 -24.36 -44.28
N PRO A 367 -6.98 -25.39 -43.42
CA PRO A 367 -8.10 -25.73 -42.54
C PRO A 367 -8.35 -24.60 -41.52
N PRO A 368 -9.57 -24.49 -40.96
CA PRO A 368 -9.85 -23.54 -39.89
C PRO A 368 -9.04 -23.91 -38.63
N ILE A 369 -8.47 -22.89 -37.99
CA ILE A 369 -7.67 -23.02 -36.77
C ILE A 369 -8.62 -22.98 -35.58
N ARG A 370 -8.52 -23.94 -34.67
CA ARG A 370 -9.31 -23.91 -33.44
C ARG A 370 -8.82 -22.83 -32.50
N GLY A 371 -9.74 -22.29 -31.73
CA GLY A 371 -9.48 -21.25 -30.76
C GLY A 371 -10.54 -21.22 -29.68
N LYS A 372 -10.40 -20.30 -28.73
CA LYS A 372 -11.43 -20.09 -27.69
C LYS A 372 -11.82 -18.64 -27.58
N LEU A 373 -13.10 -18.41 -27.28
CA LEU A 373 -13.60 -17.07 -26.99
C LEU A 373 -13.09 -16.62 -25.61
N VAL A 374 -12.14 -15.69 -25.59
CA VAL A 374 -11.48 -15.22 -24.36
C VAL A 374 -12.21 -14.03 -23.74
N HIS A 375 -12.76 -13.15 -24.57
CA HIS A 375 -13.38 -11.92 -24.10
C HIS A 375 -14.49 -11.45 -25.04
N ILE A 376 -15.53 -10.82 -24.49
CA ILE A 376 -16.61 -10.16 -25.24
C ILE A 376 -16.84 -8.79 -24.59
N SER A 377 -16.94 -7.73 -25.40
CA SER A 377 -17.21 -6.38 -24.89
C SER A 377 -18.59 -6.31 -24.22
N ALA A 378 -18.65 -5.65 -23.06
CA ALA A 378 -19.91 -5.42 -22.36
C ALA A 378 -20.78 -4.35 -23.07
N ASP A 379 -20.16 -3.51 -23.90
CA ASP A 379 -20.82 -2.45 -24.65
C ASP A 379 -20.69 -2.68 -26.16
N ARG A 380 -21.65 -2.13 -26.90
CA ARG A 380 -21.79 -2.25 -28.35
C ARG A 380 -21.08 -1.10 -29.04
N ILE A 381 -20.16 -1.42 -29.94
CA ILE A 381 -19.51 -0.44 -30.80
C ILE A 381 -20.51 -0.06 -31.89
N SER A 382 -20.80 1.24 -32.01
CA SER A 382 -21.67 1.79 -33.05
C SER A 382 -20.81 2.51 -34.08
N ASP A 383 -20.92 2.10 -35.34
CA ASP A 383 -20.33 2.85 -36.45
C ASP A 383 -21.32 3.95 -36.87
N GLN A 384 -20.94 5.20 -36.65
CA GLN A 384 -21.76 6.38 -36.95
C GLN A 384 -22.01 6.56 -38.46
N ALA A 385 -21.17 5.97 -39.33
CA ALA A 385 -21.30 6.09 -40.78
C ALA A 385 -22.28 5.07 -41.38
N THR A 386 -22.31 3.84 -40.84
CA THR A 386 -23.14 2.73 -41.37
C THR A 386 -24.40 2.47 -40.55
N GLY A 387 -24.52 3.06 -39.35
CA GLY A 387 -25.61 2.79 -38.41
C GLY A 387 -25.61 1.34 -37.88
N SER A 388 -24.57 0.57 -38.22
CA SER A 388 -24.40 -0.81 -37.77
C SER A 388 -23.76 -0.83 -36.39
N SER A 389 -24.13 -1.85 -35.62
CA SER A 389 -23.75 -1.97 -34.23
C SER A 389 -23.26 -3.38 -33.97
N ALA A 390 -22.10 -3.53 -33.36
CA ALA A 390 -21.47 -4.83 -33.13
C ALA A 390 -20.87 -4.94 -31.73
N TYR A 391 -20.76 -6.15 -31.22
CA TYR A 391 -19.99 -6.45 -30.01
C TYR A 391 -18.61 -6.95 -30.41
N LEU A 392 -17.59 -6.55 -29.66
CA LEU A 392 -16.21 -6.92 -29.93
C LEU A 392 -15.90 -8.21 -29.16
N ALA A 393 -15.67 -9.28 -29.89
CA ALA A 393 -15.25 -10.58 -29.38
C ALA A 393 -13.76 -10.79 -29.64
N ARG A 394 -13.02 -11.28 -28.65
CA ARG A 394 -11.61 -11.65 -28.79
C ARG A 394 -11.43 -13.14 -28.65
N VAL A 395 -10.75 -13.72 -29.62
CA VAL A 395 -10.56 -15.16 -29.74
C VAL A 395 -9.08 -15.48 -29.73
N SER A 396 -8.65 -16.37 -28.83
CA SER A 396 -7.29 -16.90 -28.84
C SER A 396 -7.17 -18.03 -29.85
N LEU A 397 -6.03 -18.12 -30.52
CA LEU A 397 -5.71 -19.19 -31.46
C LEU A 397 -4.94 -20.30 -30.75
N ASP A 398 -5.24 -21.57 -31.06
CA ASP A 398 -4.46 -22.69 -30.55
C ASP A 398 -3.09 -22.72 -31.23
N LYS A 399 -2.03 -22.54 -30.43
CA LYS A 399 -0.64 -22.50 -30.90
C LYS A 399 -0.22 -23.81 -31.57
N SER A 400 -0.72 -24.95 -31.08
CA SER A 400 -0.33 -26.26 -31.60
C SER A 400 -0.86 -26.51 -33.01
N GLU A 401 -2.09 -26.07 -33.30
CA GLU A 401 -2.67 -26.14 -34.65
C GLU A 401 -2.05 -25.10 -35.58
N LEU A 402 -1.65 -23.94 -35.05
CA LEU A 402 -0.95 -22.92 -35.82
C LEU A 402 0.44 -23.39 -36.29
N GLU A 403 1.21 -24.02 -35.40
CA GLU A 403 2.55 -24.55 -35.70
C GLU A 403 2.52 -25.76 -36.64
N ALA A 404 1.41 -26.52 -36.65
CA ALA A 404 1.21 -27.64 -37.57
C ALA A 404 0.99 -27.21 -39.03
N LEU A 405 0.70 -25.92 -39.29
CA LEU A 405 0.48 -25.38 -40.62
C LEU A 405 1.80 -24.86 -41.22
N GLU A 406 2.44 -25.69 -42.05
CA GLU A 406 3.65 -25.30 -42.79
C GLU A 406 3.35 -24.11 -43.75
N ASN A 407 4.23 -23.10 -43.77
CA ASN A 407 4.17 -21.90 -44.63
C ASN A 407 3.05 -20.88 -44.36
N ILE A 408 2.54 -20.78 -43.13
CA ILE A 408 1.60 -19.72 -42.74
C ILE A 408 2.28 -18.78 -41.74
N SER A 409 2.32 -17.49 -42.06
CA SER A 409 2.83 -16.44 -41.17
C SER A 409 1.73 -15.43 -40.91
N LEU A 410 1.34 -15.28 -39.64
CA LEU A 410 0.32 -14.33 -39.24
C LEU A 410 0.93 -12.94 -39.05
N TYR A 411 0.21 -11.91 -39.48
CA TYR A 411 0.57 -10.52 -39.29
C TYR A 411 -0.60 -9.76 -38.65
N PRO A 412 -0.34 -8.82 -37.72
CA PRO A 412 -1.36 -7.90 -37.24
C PRO A 412 -2.01 -7.15 -38.41
N GLY A 413 -3.33 -7.03 -38.40
CA GLY A 413 -4.11 -6.43 -39.48
C GLY A 413 -4.63 -7.43 -40.54
N MET A 414 -4.26 -8.71 -40.47
CA MET A 414 -4.76 -9.73 -41.39
C MET A 414 -6.26 -10.01 -41.18
N PRO A 415 -7.10 -10.05 -42.23
CA PRO A 415 -8.51 -10.38 -42.10
C PRO A 415 -8.71 -11.86 -41.79
N ALA A 416 -9.66 -12.14 -40.91
CA ALA A 416 -10.06 -13.47 -40.50
C ALA A 416 -11.58 -13.53 -40.35
N GLU A 417 -12.12 -14.72 -40.31
CA GLU A 417 -13.53 -14.97 -40.04
C GLU A 417 -13.63 -15.98 -38.91
N VAL A 418 -14.35 -15.60 -37.86
CA VAL A 418 -14.48 -16.41 -36.65
C VAL A 418 -15.85 -17.05 -36.66
N MET A 419 -15.87 -18.38 -36.57
CA MET A 419 -17.07 -19.17 -36.33
C MET A 419 -17.07 -19.59 -34.86
N ILE A 420 -17.91 -18.96 -34.05
CA ILE A 420 -18.04 -19.30 -32.63
C ILE A 420 -19.06 -20.42 -32.52
N LEU A 421 -18.65 -21.58 -32.02
CA LEU A 421 -19.51 -22.76 -31.88
C LEU A 421 -20.45 -22.52 -30.69
N LEU A 422 -21.74 -22.42 -30.97
CA LEU A 422 -22.78 -22.24 -29.96
C LEU A 422 -23.23 -23.61 -29.44
N GLU A 423 -24.00 -23.60 -28.35
CA GLU A 423 -24.61 -24.82 -27.82
C GLU A 423 -25.50 -25.51 -28.86
N GLN A 424 -25.55 -26.84 -28.80
CA GLN A 424 -26.37 -27.64 -29.71
C GLN A 424 -27.85 -27.39 -29.41
N GLN A 425 -28.62 -27.04 -30.43
CA GLN A 425 -30.08 -26.90 -30.33
C GLN A 425 -30.75 -27.95 -31.19
N THR A 426 -31.89 -28.46 -30.74
CA THR A 426 -32.69 -29.39 -31.55
C THR A 426 -33.55 -28.63 -32.58
N PRO A 427 -33.89 -29.22 -33.74
CA PRO A 427 -34.80 -28.61 -34.70
C PRO A 427 -36.13 -28.17 -34.08
N LEU A 428 -36.62 -28.91 -33.08
CA LEU A 428 -37.83 -28.57 -32.33
C LEU A 428 -37.65 -27.27 -31.52
N GLU A 429 -36.53 -27.12 -30.79
CA GLU A 429 -36.22 -25.91 -30.00
C GLU A 429 -36.05 -24.68 -30.89
N TYR A 430 -35.35 -24.80 -32.01
CA TYR A 430 -35.17 -23.70 -32.97
C TYR A 430 -36.51 -23.17 -33.50
N LEU A 431 -37.47 -24.07 -33.78
CA LEU A 431 -38.77 -23.72 -34.33
C LEU A 431 -39.74 -23.15 -33.26
N LEU A 432 -39.61 -23.58 -32.01
CA LEU A 432 -40.49 -23.18 -30.90
C LEU A 432 -39.98 -21.97 -30.10
N ASN A 433 -38.66 -21.70 -30.08
CA ASN A 433 -38.05 -20.53 -29.40
C ASN A 433 -38.70 -19.18 -29.78
N PRO A 434 -38.97 -18.85 -31.06
CA PRO A 434 -39.63 -17.57 -31.38
C PRO A 434 -41.09 -17.51 -30.89
N LEU A 435 -41.79 -18.65 -30.79
CA LEU A 435 -43.18 -18.72 -30.32
C LEU A 435 -43.27 -18.51 -28.80
N SER A 436 -42.32 -19.06 -28.03
CA SER A 436 -42.27 -18.87 -26.58
C SER A 436 -41.92 -17.42 -26.20
N VAL A 437 -40.99 -16.79 -26.92
CA VAL A 437 -40.63 -15.38 -26.73
C VAL A 437 -41.80 -14.47 -27.09
N SER A 438 -42.50 -14.72 -28.21
CA SER A 438 -43.69 -13.95 -28.59
C SER A 438 -44.87 -14.13 -27.61
N ALA A 439 -45.08 -15.31 -27.06
CA ALA A 439 -46.10 -15.56 -26.04
C ALA A 439 -45.80 -14.81 -24.73
N TYR A 440 -44.54 -14.78 -24.30
CA TYR A 440 -44.09 -14.00 -23.14
C TYR A 440 -44.19 -12.48 -23.38
N LYS A 441 -43.87 -12.01 -24.60
CA LYS A 441 -43.97 -10.59 -24.97
C LYS A 441 -45.43 -10.12 -25.03
N ALA A 442 -46.35 -10.97 -25.52
CA ALA A 442 -47.78 -10.72 -25.53
C ALA A 442 -48.42 -10.78 -24.13
N MET A 443 -47.88 -11.56 -23.20
CA MET A 443 -48.33 -11.57 -21.79
C MET A 443 -47.77 -10.41 -20.95
N ARG A 444 -46.83 -9.61 -21.49
CA ARG A 444 -46.22 -8.47 -20.79
C ARG A 444 -46.69 -7.10 -21.27
N GLU A 445 -47.68 -7.06 -22.18
CA GLU A 445 -48.56 -5.91 -22.35
C GLU A 445 -49.73 -6.04 -21.37
N ILE A 446 -49.49 -5.69 -20.10
CA ILE A 446 -50.49 -5.26 -19.13
C ILE A 446 -49.99 -3.96 -18.53
#